data_AF-A0A951MR75-F1
#
_entry.id   AF-A0A951MR75-F1
#
_cell.length_a   1.000
_cell.length_b   1.000
_cell.length_c   1.000
_cell.angle_alpha   90.00
_cell.angle_beta   90.00
_cell.angle_gamma   90.00
#
_symmetry.space_group_name_H-M   'P 1'
#
loop_
_entity.id
_entity.type
_entity.pdbx_description
1 polymer ?
#
loop_
_entity_poly.entity_id
_entity_poly.type
_entity_poly.pdbx_seq_one_letter_code
_entity_poly.pdbx_strand_id
1 'polypeptide(L)'
;ILYGLLIESRGKRHLTQMFGQYVPPELVEEMDRNRQEISLEGESREMTVLFSDVRGFTNLSEGLDPKQLTRLMNEFLTPLTRAIHERRGTIDKYMGDAVMAFWGAPLEDAEHASNAVAAALEIVNVMDRLGPEFRAKGWPELRVGIGLNTGVMNVGNMGSAFRMAYTVMGDAVNLGSRLEGLTKAYGVNIIVSQFTREAAPEYAYIELDRVRVKGKAEPVAIFEPLGKRDALPKEARQMRGRHKQALMLYRDRQWDAAEREFFTLSQAEPSRVLYRIYLDRIAHFRQHPPPEAWDGVFTFSTK
;
A
#
# COMPACT_ATOMS: atom_id res chain seq x y z
N ILE A 1 9.36 8.44 45.97
CA ILE A 1 10.18 8.22 44.75
C ILE A 1 10.11 6.75 44.29
N LEU A 2 10.43 5.75 45.13
CA LEU A 2 10.32 4.32 44.76
C LEU A 2 8.90 3.81 44.42
N TYR A 3 7.85 4.34 45.05
CA TYR A 3 6.47 3.93 44.77
C TYR A 3 5.96 4.41 43.40
N GLY A 4 6.53 5.50 42.84
CA GLY A 4 6.21 5.98 41.49
C GLY A 4 6.81 5.08 40.41
N LEU A 5 8.09 4.74 40.56
CA LEU A 5 8.83 3.83 39.65
C LEU A 5 8.24 2.41 39.56
N LEU A 6 7.65 1.90 40.66
CA LEU A 6 7.01 0.57 40.68
C LEU A 6 5.64 0.53 40.00
N ILE A 7 4.91 1.65 39.96
CA ILE A 7 3.62 1.75 39.27
C ILE A 7 3.83 2.02 37.77
N GLU A 8 4.76 2.91 37.44
CA GLU A 8 5.18 3.25 36.07
C GLU A 8 5.70 2.01 35.31
N SER A 9 6.49 1.17 35.98
CA SER A 9 7.00 -0.08 35.36
C SER A 9 5.94 -1.18 35.14
N ARG A 10 4.77 -1.11 35.78
CA ARG A 10 3.66 -2.07 35.59
C ARG A 10 2.77 -1.71 34.40
N GLY A 11 2.47 -0.42 34.20
CA GLY A 11 1.70 0.08 33.06
C GLY A 11 2.42 -0.17 31.74
N LYS A 12 3.68 0.28 31.64
CA LYS A 12 4.55 0.01 30.48
C LYS A 12 4.69 -1.46 30.16
N ARG A 13 4.94 -2.32 31.16
CA ARG A 13 5.04 -3.78 30.95
C ARG A 13 3.73 -4.36 30.42
N HIS A 14 2.58 -3.93 30.92
CA HIS A 14 1.28 -4.42 30.46
C HIS A 14 1.00 -4.01 29.00
N LEU A 15 1.28 -2.76 28.63
CA LEU A 15 1.16 -2.27 27.24
C LEU A 15 2.14 -2.99 26.30
N THR A 16 3.41 -3.16 26.70
CA THR A 16 4.38 -3.96 25.93
C THR A 16 3.94 -5.42 25.80
N GLN A 17 3.27 -6.00 26.80
CA GLN A 17 2.79 -7.38 26.73
C GLN A 17 1.56 -7.53 25.84
N MET A 18 0.69 -6.50 25.76
CA MET A 18 -0.51 -6.50 24.91
C MET A 18 -0.22 -6.12 23.46
N PHE A 19 0.58 -5.07 23.25
CA PHE A 19 0.86 -4.48 21.94
C PHE A 19 2.21 -4.92 21.34
N GLY A 20 3.09 -5.51 22.17
CA GLY A 20 4.18 -6.41 21.74
C GLY A 20 5.02 -5.94 20.57
N GLN A 21 5.53 -6.91 19.79
CA GLN A 21 6.33 -6.68 18.57
C GLN A 21 5.55 -6.03 17.42
N TYR A 22 4.27 -5.72 17.62
CA TYR A 22 3.32 -5.28 16.59
C TYR A 22 3.14 -3.75 16.57
N VAL A 23 3.42 -3.08 17.68
CA VAL A 23 3.37 -1.61 17.81
C VAL A 23 4.79 -1.07 18.03
N PRO A 24 5.18 0.04 17.36
CA PRO A 24 6.46 0.70 17.58
C PRO A 24 6.71 1.02 19.05
N PRO A 25 7.92 0.79 19.59
CA PRO A 25 8.25 1.08 20.98
C PRO A 25 7.93 2.51 21.40
N GLU A 26 8.12 3.48 20.50
CA GLU A 26 7.88 4.90 20.73
C GLU A 26 6.40 5.19 20.98
N LEU A 27 5.48 4.50 20.27
CA LEU A 27 4.04 4.61 20.50
C LEU A 27 3.66 3.99 21.85
N VAL A 28 4.29 2.87 22.24
CA VAL A 28 4.07 2.26 23.56
C VAL A 28 4.51 3.21 24.68
N GLU A 29 5.61 3.92 24.50
CA GLU A 29 6.09 4.94 25.46
C GLU A 29 5.21 6.19 25.51
N GLU A 30 4.62 6.57 24.38
CA GLU A 30 3.66 7.69 24.31
C GLU A 30 2.35 7.35 25.04
N MET A 31 1.84 6.12 24.88
CA MET A 31 0.68 5.62 25.62
C MET A 31 0.88 5.66 27.14
N ASP A 32 2.03 5.16 27.60
CA ASP A 32 2.37 5.09 29.03
C ASP A 32 2.49 6.50 29.62
N ARG A 33 3.13 7.44 28.90
CA ARG A 33 3.31 8.83 29.35
C ARG A 33 2.01 9.62 29.41
N ASN A 34 1.14 9.47 28.41
CA ASN A 34 -0.08 10.27 28.32
C ASN A 34 -1.23 9.74 29.20
N ARG A 35 -1.07 8.57 29.84
CA ARG A 35 -2.17 7.82 30.49
C ARG A 35 -3.44 7.81 29.65
N GLN A 36 -3.31 7.84 28.32
CA GLN A 36 -4.47 7.72 27.46
C GLN A 36 -5.10 6.36 27.73
N GLU A 37 -6.37 6.36 28.10
CA GLU A 37 -7.15 5.13 28.11
C GLU A 37 -7.26 4.69 26.65
N ILE A 38 -6.37 3.77 26.25
CA ILE A 38 -6.50 3.08 24.98
C ILE A 38 -7.72 2.20 25.13
N SER A 39 -8.83 2.63 24.52
CA SER A 39 -9.99 1.77 24.42
C SER A 39 -9.63 0.59 23.53
N LEU A 40 -9.74 -0.60 24.11
CA LEU A 40 -9.65 -1.86 23.37
C LEU A 40 -10.99 -2.24 22.74
N GLU A 41 -12.05 -1.49 23.07
CA GLU A 41 -13.36 -1.64 22.45
C GLU A 41 -13.33 -1.15 21.00
N GLY A 42 -14.24 -1.67 20.18
CA GLY A 42 -14.32 -1.27 18.78
C GLY A 42 -14.74 0.19 18.64
N GLU A 43 -13.90 1.00 18.00
CA GLU A 43 -14.22 2.38 17.61
C GLU A 43 -14.13 2.55 16.09
N SER A 44 -14.86 3.51 15.55
CA SER A 44 -14.79 3.87 14.14
C SER A 44 -13.90 5.10 13.97
N ARG A 45 -12.86 5.00 13.14
CA ARG A 45 -11.86 6.05 12.95
C ARG A 45 -11.42 6.12 11.49
N GLU A 46 -11.12 7.32 11.01
CA GLU A 46 -10.44 7.48 9.73
C GLU A 46 -8.96 7.10 9.88
N MET A 47 -8.53 6.13 9.06
CA MET A 47 -7.22 5.49 9.17
C MET A 47 -6.66 5.18 7.79
N THR A 48 -5.38 4.85 7.71
CA THR A 48 -4.77 4.31 6.49
C THR A 48 -4.33 2.88 6.72
N VAL A 49 -4.72 1.98 5.82
CA VAL A 49 -4.28 0.59 5.81
C VAL A 49 -3.29 0.36 4.67
N LEU A 50 -2.33 -0.53 4.92
CA LEU A 50 -1.40 -1.06 3.94
C LEU A 50 -1.54 -2.58 3.90
N PHE A 51 -1.65 -3.10 2.69
CA PHE A 51 -1.46 -4.52 2.40
C PHE A 51 -0.25 -4.65 1.50
N SER A 52 0.64 -5.59 1.79
CA SER A 52 1.71 -5.99 0.88
C SER A 52 1.71 -7.49 0.68
N ASP A 53 2.12 -7.94 -0.51
CA ASP A 53 2.30 -9.36 -0.86
C ASP A 53 3.56 -9.54 -1.71
N VAL A 54 4.23 -10.71 -1.62
CA VAL A 54 5.42 -10.99 -2.43
C VAL A 54 5.01 -11.66 -3.74
N ARG A 55 5.43 -11.04 -4.85
CA ARG A 55 5.08 -11.50 -6.19
C ARG A 55 5.62 -12.90 -6.47
N GLY A 56 4.70 -13.84 -6.64
CA GLY A 56 5.03 -15.21 -7.03
C GLY A 56 5.72 -16.01 -5.94
N PHE A 57 5.56 -15.62 -4.67
CA PHE A 57 6.24 -16.25 -3.54
C PHE A 57 6.05 -17.76 -3.47
N THR A 58 4.85 -18.28 -3.74
CA THR A 58 4.57 -19.72 -3.75
C THR A 58 5.58 -20.47 -4.62
N ASN A 59 5.73 -20.07 -5.88
CA ASN A 59 6.68 -20.68 -6.82
C ASN A 59 8.14 -20.50 -6.37
N LEU A 60 8.47 -19.37 -5.73
CA LEU A 60 9.82 -19.09 -5.24
C LEU A 60 10.17 -19.95 -4.02
N SER A 61 9.17 -20.26 -3.18
CA SER A 61 9.35 -20.99 -1.93
C SER A 61 9.48 -22.50 -2.11
N GLU A 62 8.91 -23.07 -3.19
CA GLU A 62 8.97 -24.50 -3.49
C GLU A 62 10.40 -25.02 -3.72
N GLY A 63 11.32 -24.14 -4.15
CA GLY A 63 12.72 -24.48 -4.39
C GLY A 63 13.64 -24.41 -3.16
N LEU A 64 13.13 -24.00 -2.00
CA LEU A 64 13.93 -23.77 -0.79
C LEU A 64 13.65 -24.84 0.28
N ASP A 65 14.69 -25.28 0.98
CA ASP A 65 14.48 -26.10 2.17
C ASP A 65 13.84 -25.28 3.31
N PRO A 66 13.16 -25.92 4.30
CA PRO A 66 12.46 -25.19 5.36
C PRO A 66 13.34 -24.24 6.18
N LYS A 67 14.63 -24.55 6.37
CA LYS A 67 15.56 -23.68 7.11
C LYS A 67 15.97 -22.48 6.27
N GLN A 68 16.21 -22.67 4.99
CA GLN A 68 16.48 -21.58 4.04
C GLN A 68 15.28 -20.64 3.93
N LEU A 69 14.07 -21.21 3.76
CA LEU A 69 12.84 -20.43 3.69
C LEU A 69 12.63 -19.58 4.96
N THR A 70 12.83 -20.17 6.15
CA THR A 70 12.72 -19.44 7.42
C THR A 70 13.73 -18.27 7.49
N ARG A 71 14.98 -18.48 7.05
CA ARG A 71 15.99 -17.42 7.03
C ARG A 71 15.64 -16.31 6.05
N LEU A 72 15.24 -16.67 4.84
CA LEU A 72 14.77 -15.72 3.83
C LEU A 72 13.62 -14.87 4.37
N MET A 73 12.63 -15.50 5.00
CA MET A 73 11.49 -14.79 5.59
C MET A 73 11.91 -13.83 6.70
N ASN A 74 12.79 -14.26 7.61
CA ASN A 74 13.26 -13.37 8.68
C ASN A 74 14.06 -12.18 8.13
N GLU A 75 14.93 -12.40 7.17
CA GLU A 75 15.74 -11.34 6.54
C GLU A 75 14.91 -10.41 5.65
N PHE A 76 13.81 -10.90 5.09
CA PHE A 76 12.85 -10.12 4.32
C PHE A 76 11.93 -9.29 5.23
N LEU A 77 11.29 -9.91 6.23
CA LEU A 77 10.29 -9.26 7.08
C LEU A 77 10.92 -8.21 8.01
N THR A 78 12.14 -8.45 8.51
CA THR A 78 12.79 -7.54 9.47
C THR A 78 12.90 -6.09 8.96
N PRO A 79 13.50 -5.81 7.79
CA PRO A 79 13.62 -4.43 7.31
C PRO A 79 12.29 -3.85 6.82
N LEU A 80 11.33 -4.67 6.37
CA LEU A 80 9.96 -4.22 6.06
C LEU A 80 9.24 -3.71 7.33
N THR A 81 9.29 -4.52 8.39
CA THR A 81 8.74 -4.17 9.70
C THR A 81 9.37 -2.90 10.24
N ARG A 82 10.69 -2.75 10.07
CA ARG A 82 11.40 -1.50 10.42
C ARG A 82 10.86 -0.31 9.64
N ALA A 83 10.72 -0.40 8.32
CA ALA A 83 10.21 0.69 7.50
C ALA A 83 8.79 1.13 7.89
N ILE A 84 7.94 0.19 8.32
CA ILE A 84 6.60 0.46 8.86
C ILE A 84 6.70 1.16 10.22
N HIS A 85 7.49 0.62 11.15
CA HIS A 85 7.61 1.14 12.51
C HIS A 85 8.25 2.53 12.58
N GLU A 86 9.31 2.77 11.81
CA GLU A 86 9.97 4.08 11.72
C GLU A 86 9.04 5.19 11.20
N ARG A 87 7.94 4.80 10.57
CA ARG A 87 6.86 5.69 10.13
C ARG A 87 5.61 5.56 11.00
N ARG A 88 5.73 5.13 12.27
CA ARG A 88 4.61 5.03 13.23
C ARG A 88 3.51 4.04 12.84
N GLY A 89 3.78 3.10 11.94
CA GLY A 89 2.79 2.10 11.54
C GLY A 89 2.67 0.98 12.58
N THR A 90 1.45 0.49 12.77
CA THR A 90 1.14 -0.69 13.58
C THR A 90 0.98 -1.89 12.66
N ILE A 91 1.74 -2.96 12.89
CA ILE A 91 1.59 -4.22 12.15
C ILE A 91 0.45 -5.00 12.76
N ASP A 92 -0.57 -5.29 11.97
CA ASP A 92 -1.68 -6.13 12.39
C ASP A 92 -1.26 -7.60 12.40
N LYS A 93 -0.79 -8.10 11.25
CA LYS A 93 -0.34 -9.49 11.12
C LYS A 93 0.56 -9.72 9.92
N TYR A 94 1.34 -10.80 10.01
CA TYR A 94 1.98 -11.46 8.87
C TYR A 94 1.06 -12.59 8.36
N MET A 95 0.89 -12.68 7.05
CA MET A 95 0.07 -13.70 6.38
C MET A 95 0.94 -14.48 5.39
N GLY A 96 1.89 -15.26 5.91
CA GLY A 96 2.94 -15.83 5.07
C GLY A 96 3.92 -14.74 4.65
N ASP A 97 3.98 -14.46 3.35
CA ASP A 97 4.77 -13.41 2.71
C ASP A 97 4.07 -12.05 2.62
N ALA A 98 2.78 -12.00 2.96
CA ALA A 98 2.02 -10.77 3.02
C ALA A 98 2.12 -10.08 4.40
N VAL A 99 2.06 -8.75 4.39
CA VAL A 99 2.03 -7.91 5.60
C VAL A 99 0.78 -7.04 5.55
N MET A 100 0.06 -6.99 6.67
CA MET A 100 -1.01 -6.03 6.90
C MET A 100 -0.60 -5.08 8.02
N ALA A 101 -0.64 -3.78 7.73
CA ALA A 101 -0.34 -2.73 8.70
C ALA A 101 -1.33 -1.56 8.58
N PHE A 102 -1.41 -0.74 9.61
CA PHE A 102 -2.28 0.43 9.63
C PHE A 102 -1.67 1.60 10.42
N TRP A 103 -2.19 2.80 10.17
CA TRP A 103 -1.84 4.07 10.81
C TRP A 103 -3.10 4.78 11.29
N GLY A 104 -2.95 5.62 12.32
CA GLY A 104 -4.05 6.33 12.97
C GLY A 104 -4.64 5.60 14.18
N ALA A 105 -4.09 4.42 14.52
CA ALA A 105 -4.36 3.72 15.76
C ALA A 105 -3.14 2.86 16.14
N PRO A 106 -2.99 2.48 17.42
CA PRO A 106 -3.85 2.80 18.57
C PRO A 106 -3.85 4.28 18.98
N LEU A 107 -2.77 5.01 18.70
CA LEU A 107 -2.71 6.46 18.89
C LEU A 107 -3.25 7.19 17.66
N GLU A 108 -3.90 8.32 17.89
CA GLU A 108 -4.28 9.22 16.81
C GLU A 108 -3.02 9.73 16.08
N ASP A 109 -3.09 9.76 14.76
CA ASP A 109 -2.02 10.26 13.91
C ASP A 109 -2.66 11.04 12.77
N ALA A 110 -2.61 12.37 12.81
CA ALA A 110 -3.16 13.22 11.75
C ALA A 110 -2.40 13.07 10.42
N GLU A 111 -1.18 12.53 10.45
CA GLU A 111 -0.34 12.28 9.27
C GLU A 111 -0.39 10.80 8.84
N HIS A 112 -1.38 10.03 9.30
CA HIS A 112 -1.47 8.59 9.06
C HIS A 112 -1.32 8.19 7.58
N ALA A 113 -1.92 8.95 6.64
CA ALA A 113 -1.77 8.72 5.21
C ALA A 113 -0.35 9.02 4.70
N SER A 114 0.21 10.16 5.10
CA SER A 114 1.58 10.57 4.75
C SER A 114 2.62 9.56 5.25
N ASN A 115 2.48 9.11 6.49
CA ASN A 115 3.32 8.11 7.11
C ASN A 115 3.24 6.75 6.39
N ALA A 116 2.04 6.31 6.03
CA ALA A 116 1.84 5.07 5.28
C ALA A 116 2.46 5.14 3.87
N VAL A 117 2.29 6.25 3.15
CA VAL A 117 2.92 6.45 1.83
C VAL A 117 4.45 6.48 1.95
N ALA A 118 4.99 7.14 2.99
CA ALA A 118 6.43 7.12 3.27
C ALA A 118 6.95 5.69 3.51
N ALA A 119 6.24 4.90 4.32
CA ALA A 119 6.60 3.52 4.60
C ALA A 119 6.58 2.66 3.33
N ALA A 120 5.54 2.79 2.50
CA ALA A 120 5.44 2.05 1.24
C ALA A 120 6.61 2.35 0.29
N LEU A 121 6.99 3.62 0.15
CA LEU A 121 8.15 4.03 -0.65
C LEU A 121 9.46 3.47 -0.08
N GLU A 122 9.62 3.48 1.24
CA GLU A 122 10.83 2.93 1.87
C GLU A 122 10.89 1.39 1.76
N ILE A 123 9.76 0.69 1.82
CA ILE A 123 9.71 -0.75 1.58
C ILE A 123 10.23 -1.07 0.18
N VAL A 124 9.84 -0.31 -0.85
CA VAL A 124 10.37 -0.51 -2.22
C VAL A 124 11.89 -0.29 -2.25
N ASN A 125 12.40 0.77 -1.62
CA ASN A 125 13.85 1.02 -1.53
C ASN A 125 14.58 -0.12 -0.80
N VAL A 126 13.99 -0.66 0.27
CA VAL A 126 14.52 -1.82 1.00
C VAL A 126 14.63 -3.01 0.06
N MET A 127 13.60 -3.29 -0.73
CA MET A 127 13.61 -4.43 -1.67
C MET A 127 14.71 -4.31 -2.72
N ASP A 128 14.93 -3.10 -3.25
CA ASP A 128 16.00 -2.85 -4.21
C ASP A 128 17.40 -3.08 -3.60
N ARG A 129 17.57 -2.79 -2.30
CA ARG A 129 18.81 -3.07 -1.56
C ARG A 129 18.99 -4.56 -1.25
N LEU A 130 17.91 -5.28 -0.92
CA LEU A 130 17.96 -6.70 -0.58
C LEU A 130 18.21 -7.59 -1.81
N GLY A 131 17.79 -7.17 -3.01
CA GLY A 131 17.93 -7.96 -4.24
C GLY A 131 19.35 -8.50 -4.48
N PRO A 132 20.38 -7.64 -4.50
CA PRO A 132 21.77 -8.08 -4.62
C PRO A 132 22.25 -9.02 -3.50
N GLU A 133 21.84 -8.76 -2.26
CA GLU A 133 22.22 -9.59 -1.10
C GLU A 133 21.62 -10.99 -1.18
N PHE A 134 20.34 -11.08 -1.55
CA PHE A 134 19.64 -12.34 -1.72
C PHE A 134 20.24 -13.13 -2.88
N ARG A 135 20.55 -12.47 -4.00
CA ARG A 135 21.24 -13.09 -5.13
C ARG A 135 22.59 -13.68 -4.72
N ALA A 136 23.37 -12.97 -3.91
CA ALA A 136 24.66 -13.46 -3.42
C ALA A 136 24.54 -14.69 -2.49
N LYS A 137 23.40 -14.84 -1.81
CA LYS A 137 23.06 -16.01 -0.98
C LYS A 137 22.45 -17.17 -1.78
N GLY A 138 22.28 -17.02 -3.09
CA GLY A 138 21.60 -17.99 -3.95
C GLY A 138 20.08 -18.01 -3.74
N TRP A 139 19.52 -16.95 -3.16
CA TRP A 139 18.08 -16.79 -2.96
C TRP A 139 17.42 -16.04 -4.11
N PRO A 140 16.11 -16.24 -4.32
CA PRO A 140 15.36 -15.49 -5.31
C PRO A 140 15.28 -14.01 -4.96
N GLU A 141 15.28 -13.18 -6.00
CA GLU A 141 14.98 -11.76 -5.87
C GLU A 141 13.47 -11.59 -5.65
N LEU A 142 13.10 -10.97 -4.52
CA LEU A 142 11.71 -10.77 -4.15
C LEU A 142 11.24 -9.40 -4.65
N ARG A 143 10.00 -9.34 -5.12
CA ARG A 143 9.32 -8.08 -5.46
C ARG A 143 7.99 -8.01 -4.72
N VAL A 144 7.60 -6.83 -4.29
CA VAL A 144 6.36 -6.64 -3.51
C VAL A 144 5.31 -5.88 -4.32
N GLY A 145 4.05 -6.28 -4.16
CA GLY A 145 2.89 -5.44 -4.43
C GLY A 145 2.46 -4.77 -3.13
N ILE A 146 2.11 -3.49 -3.17
CA ILE A 146 1.63 -2.73 -2.01
C ILE A 146 0.36 -1.96 -2.39
N GLY A 147 -0.72 -2.18 -1.64
CA GLY A 147 -1.97 -1.44 -1.74
C GLY A 147 -2.23 -0.59 -0.50
N LEU A 148 -2.53 0.69 -0.70
CA LEU A 148 -2.91 1.60 0.39
C LEU A 148 -4.29 2.21 0.18
N ASN A 149 -5.08 2.22 1.24
CA ASN A 149 -6.36 2.92 1.25
C ASN A 149 -6.57 3.69 2.55
N THR A 150 -7.14 4.88 2.42
CA THR A 150 -7.54 5.74 3.52
C THR A 150 -9.07 5.79 3.60
N GLY A 151 -9.60 5.79 4.82
CA GLY A 151 -11.01 5.98 5.06
C GLY A 151 -11.42 5.45 6.43
N VAL A 152 -12.72 5.51 6.72
CA VAL A 152 -13.27 5.04 7.99
C VAL A 152 -13.16 3.52 8.11
N MET A 153 -12.58 3.07 9.23
CA MET A 153 -12.37 1.68 9.60
C MET A 153 -12.79 1.47 11.05
N ASN A 154 -13.22 0.26 11.39
CA ASN A 154 -13.44 -0.11 12.78
C ASN A 154 -12.16 -0.75 13.33
N VAL A 155 -11.60 -0.16 14.38
CA VAL A 155 -10.39 -0.63 15.05
C VAL A 155 -10.72 -1.08 16.47
N GLY A 156 -10.09 -2.14 16.96
CA GLY A 156 -10.28 -2.63 18.32
C GLY A 156 -9.87 -4.08 18.48
N ASN A 157 -10.09 -4.65 19.67
CA ASN A 157 -9.90 -6.07 19.90
C ASN A 157 -11.01 -6.88 19.25
N MET A 158 -10.65 -7.71 18.27
CA MET A 158 -11.58 -8.58 17.55
C MET A 158 -11.12 -10.04 17.59
N GLY A 159 -12.06 -10.97 17.65
CA GLY A 159 -11.77 -12.40 17.70
C GLY A 159 -12.80 -13.17 18.52
N SER A 160 -12.42 -14.37 18.96
CA SER A 160 -13.25 -15.21 19.84
C SER A 160 -12.80 -15.07 21.29
N ALA A 161 -13.57 -15.66 22.22
CA ALA A 161 -13.18 -15.76 23.63
C ALA A 161 -11.83 -16.46 23.87
N PHE A 162 -11.32 -17.21 22.87
CA PHE A 162 -10.07 -17.95 22.97
C PHE A 162 -8.89 -17.28 22.26
N ARG A 163 -9.16 -16.36 21.32
CA ARG A 163 -8.13 -15.67 20.53
C ARG A 163 -8.65 -14.31 20.09
N MET A 164 -8.07 -13.26 20.66
CA MET A 164 -8.32 -11.87 20.28
C MET A 164 -7.08 -11.28 19.61
N ALA A 165 -7.28 -10.32 18.70
CA ALA A 165 -6.24 -9.51 18.10
C ALA A 165 -6.72 -8.05 17.99
N TYR A 166 -5.82 -7.10 18.22
CA TYR A 166 -6.08 -5.70 17.93
C TYR A 166 -5.90 -5.46 16.42
N THR A 167 -6.99 -5.20 15.71
CA THR A 167 -7.04 -5.24 14.24
C THR A 167 -8.04 -4.23 13.69
N VAL A 168 -8.03 -4.02 12.37
CA VAL A 168 -8.97 -3.15 11.66
C VAL A 168 -9.87 -3.94 10.73
N MET A 169 -11.14 -3.54 10.63
CA MET A 169 -12.12 -4.10 9.69
C MET A 169 -12.95 -3.01 9.02
N GLY A 170 -13.52 -3.33 7.85
CA GLY A 170 -14.46 -2.47 7.14
C GLY A 170 -14.17 -2.40 5.64
N ASP A 171 -15.05 -1.71 4.91
CA ASP A 171 -14.94 -1.60 3.45
C ASP A 171 -13.66 -0.88 3.00
N ALA A 172 -13.17 0.07 3.79
CA ALA A 172 -11.89 0.73 3.53
C ALA A 172 -10.69 -0.24 3.65
N VAL A 173 -10.76 -1.22 4.55
CA VAL A 173 -9.76 -2.28 4.69
C VAL A 173 -9.77 -3.19 3.45
N ASN A 174 -10.96 -3.61 3.04
CA ASN A 174 -11.16 -4.46 1.85
C ASN A 174 -10.68 -3.77 0.56
N LEU A 175 -10.85 -2.45 0.46
CA LEU A 175 -10.33 -1.69 -0.68
C LEU A 175 -8.80 -1.73 -0.71
N GLY A 176 -8.12 -1.52 0.42
CA GLY A 176 -6.65 -1.61 0.51
C GLY A 176 -6.11 -2.95 -0.01
N SER A 177 -6.68 -4.07 0.44
CA SER A 177 -6.29 -5.41 -0.01
C SER A 177 -6.51 -5.61 -1.51
N ARG A 178 -7.58 -5.04 -2.09
CA ARG A 178 -7.83 -5.14 -3.54
C ARG A 178 -6.85 -4.31 -4.35
N LEU A 179 -6.44 -3.14 -3.84
CA LEU A 179 -5.45 -2.30 -4.50
C LEU A 179 -4.09 -2.99 -4.58
N GLU A 180 -3.71 -3.75 -3.54
CA GLU A 180 -2.52 -4.60 -3.56
C GLU A 180 -2.61 -5.58 -4.72
N GLY A 181 -3.70 -6.35 -4.83
CA GLY A 181 -3.86 -7.32 -5.92
C GLY A 181 -3.85 -6.73 -7.34
N LEU A 182 -4.18 -5.44 -7.50
CA LEU A 182 -4.12 -4.72 -8.77
C LEU A 182 -2.69 -4.33 -9.18
N THR A 183 -1.73 -4.29 -8.24
CA THR A 183 -0.34 -3.91 -8.51
C THR A 183 0.29 -4.75 -9.63
N LYS A 184 -0.02 -6.06 -9.65
CA LYS A 184 0.43 -7.00 -10.68
C LYS A 184 -0.13 -6.65 -12.06
N ALA A 185 -1.42 -6.29 -12.14
CA ALA A 185 -2.09 -5.98 -13.40
C ALA A 185 -1.53 -4.71 -14.04
N TYR A 186 -1.22 -3.69 -13.23
CA TYR A 186 -0.65 -2.43 -13.71
C TYR A 186 0.88 -2.42 -13.81
N GLY A 187 1.54 -3.46 -13.30
CA GLY A 187 2.99 -3.60 -13.33
C GLY A 187 3.75 -2.60 -12.43
N VAL A 188 3.10 -2.08 -11.38
CA VAL A 188 3.66 -1.09 -10.44
C VAL A 188 3.81 -1.67 -9.06
N ASN A 189 4.77 -1.22 -8.25
CA ASN A 189 4.96 -1.77 -6.90
C ASN A 189 3.95 -1.26 -5.89
N ILE A 190 3.46 -0.02 -6.05
CA ILE A 190 2.57 0.63 -5.08
C ILE A 190 1.33 1.17 -5.80
N ILE A 191 0.16 0.90 -5.24
CA ILE A 191 -1.11 1.52 -5.62
C ILE A 191 -1.74 2.15 -4.38
N VAL A 192 -2.11 3.43 -4.49
CA VAL A 192 -2.89 4.16 -3.49
C VAL A 192 -4.26 4.51 -4.05
N SER A 193 -5.26 4.55 -3.18
CA SER A 193 -6.59 5.11 -3.50
C SER A 193 -6.54 6.62 -3.71
N GLN A 194 -7.57 7.17 -4.35
CA GLN A 194 -7.79 8.63 -4.41
C GLN A 194 -7.84 9.28 -3.01
N PHE A 195 -8.44 8.59 -2.04
CA PHE A 195 -8.58 9.08 -0.67
C PHE A 195 -7.22 9.23 0.03
N THR A 196 -6.33 8.25 -0.17
CA THR A 196 -4.96 8.31 0.36
C THR A 196 -4.14 9.42 -0.30
N ARG A 197 -4.32 9.63 -1.61
CA ARG A 197 -3.69 10.75 -2.32
C ARG A 197 -4.17 12.10 -1.80
N GLU A 198 -5.47 12.22 -1.51
CA GLU A 198 -6.08 13.45 -0.97
C GLU A 198 -5.59 13.75 0.46
N ALA A 199 -5.44 12.71 1.28
CA ALA A 199 -4.92 12.80 2.64
C ALA A 199 -3.39 12.98 2.73
N ALA A 200 -2.64 12.78 1.64
CA ALA A 200 -1.18 12.96 1.58
C ALA A 200 -0.74 13.82 0.37
N PRO A 201 -1.19 15.09 0.28
CA PRO A 201 -1.04 15.94 -0.92
C PRO A 201 0.40 16.41 -1.20
N GLU A 202 1.32 16.20 -0.27
CA GLU A 202 2.73 16.56 -0.38
C GLU A 202 3.56 15.55 -1.21
N TYR A 203 2.97 14.41 -1.58
CA TYR A 203 3.56 13.47 -2.52
C TYR A 203 3.12 13.76 -3.95
N ALA A 204 3.96 13.37 -4.90
CA ALA A 204 3.60 13.34 -6.31
C ALA A 204 3.04 11.97 -6.68
N TYR A 205 2.06 11.95 -7.59
CA TYR A 205 1.37 10.74 -8.00
C TYR A 205 1.18 10.69 -9.52
N ILE A 206 1.13 9.48 -10.06
CA ILE A 206 0.62 9.19 -11.40
C ILE A 206 -0.70 8.45 -11.27
N GLU A 207 -1.76 8.96 -11.90
CA GLU A 207 -3.04 8.25 -11.96
C GLU A 207 -2.89 7.02 -12.84
N LEU A 208 -3.18 5.84 -12.31
CA LEU A 208 -3.05 4.58 -13.05
C LEU A 208 -4.33 4.27 -13.82
N ASP A 209 -5.49 4.39 -13.16
CA ASP A 209 -6.79 4.11 -13.77
C ASP A 209 -7.95 4.57 -12.87
N ARG A 210 -9.18 4.40 -13.36
CA ARG A 210 -10.39 4.31 -12.54
C ARG A 210 -10.90 2.88 -12.52
N VAL A 211 -11.03 2.30 -11.32
CA VAL A 211 -11.47 0.90 -11.16
C VAL A 211 -12.80 0.83 -10.42
N ARG A 212 -13.63 -0.13 -10.81
CA ARG A 212 -14.85 -0.49 -10.09
C ARG A 212 -14.53 -1.57 -9.09
N VAL A 213 -14.88 -1.32 -7.84
CA VAL A 213 -14.64 -2.22 -6.72
C VAL A 213 -15.93 -2.99 -6.50
N LYS A 214 -15.90 -4.34 -6.56
CA LYS A 214 -17.10 -5.18 -6.33
C LYS A 214 -17.82 -4.74 -5.04
N GLY A 215 -19.07 -4.29 -5.16
CA GLY A 215 -19.87 -3.77 -4.04
C GLY A 215 -19.96 -2.24 -3.95
N LYS A 216 -19.19 -1.47 -4.73
CA LYS A 216 -19.33 -0.01 -4.86
C LYS A 216 -19.75 0.37 -6.27
N ALA A 217 -20.76 1.24 -6.38
CA ALA A 217 -21.28 1.73 -7.65
C ALA A 217 -20.37 2.80 -8.28
N GLU A 218 -19.66 3.57 -7.46
CA GLU A 218 -18.78 4.65 -7.92
C GLU A 218 -17.37 4.13 -8.22
N PRO A 219 -16.80 4.50 -9.37
CA PRO A 219 -15.40 4.23 -9.67
C PRO A 219 -14.45 4.93 -8.69
N VAL A 220 -13.39 4.23 -8.31
CA VAL A 220 -12.31 4.81 -7.50
C VAL A 220 -11.11 5.03 -8.40
N ALA A 221 -10.58 6.25 -8.42
CA ALA A 221 -9.30 6.52 -9.08
C ALA A 221 -8.16 5.93 -8.24
N ILE A 222 -7.19 5.32 -8.91
CA ILE A 222 -6.03 4.69 -8.29
C ILE A 222 -4.75 5.31 -8.82
N PHE A 223 -3.74 5.41 -7.97
CA PHE A 223 -2.53 6.15 -8.26
C PHE A 223 -1.28 5.40 -7.82
N GLU A 224 -0.15 5.65 -8.47
CA GLU A 224 1.18 5.27 -8.00
C GLU A 224 1.86 6.51 -7.38
N PRO A 225 2.37 6.43 -6.14
CA PRO A 225 3.20 7.48 -5.56
C PRO A 225 4.62 7.46 -6.16
N LEU A 226 5.15 8.65 -6.47
CA LEU A 226 6.49 8.82 -7.06
C LEU A 226 7.54 9.35 -6.07
N GLY A 227 7.14 9.68 -4.85
CA GLY A 227 7.98 10.38 -3.86
C GLY A 227 7.47 11.78 -3.53
N LYS A 228 8.22 12.51 -2.69
CA LYS A 228 7.83 13.86 -2.26
C LYS A 228 7.80 14.81 -3.45
N ARG A 229 6.72 15.59 -3.57
CA ARG A 229 6.43 16.44 -4.73
C ARG A 229 7.55 17.45 -5.01
N ASP A 230 8.11 18.02 -3.96
CA ASP A 230 9.11 19.09 -4.06
C ASP A 230 10.52 18.55 -4.34
N ALA A 231 10.73 17.24 -4.15
CA ALA A 231 11.98 16.54 -4.48
C ALA A 231 11.90 15.82 -5.84
N LEU A 232 10.80 15.94 -6.58
CA LEU A 232 10.60 15.17 -7.80
C LEU A 232 11.50 15.67 -8.94
N PRO A 233 12.31 14.79 -9.58
CA PRO A 233 13.13 15.14 -10.72
C PRO A 233 12.35 15.83 -11.84
N LYS A 234 13.02 16.69 -12.62
CA LYS A 234 12.38 17.46 -13.70
C LYS A 234 11.76 16.52 -14.74
N GLU A 235 12.46 15.45 -15.06
CA GLU A 235 12.07 14.42 -16.02
C GLU A 235 10.78 13.73 -15.56
N ALA A 236 10.72 13.32 -14.29
CA ALA A 236 9.53 12.71 -13.69
C ALA A 236 8.34 13.69 -13.64
N ARG A 237 8.57 14.98 -13.38
CA ARG A 237 7.54 16.04 -13.45
C ARG A 237 6.98 16.19 -14.87
N GLN A 238 7.83 16.20 -15.88
CA GLN A 238 7.43 16.30 -17.28
C GLN A 238 6.65 15.07 -17.72
N MET A 239 7.15 13.87 -17.39
CA MET A 239 6.48 12.61 -17.70
C MET A 239 5.08 12.57 -17.08
N ARG A 240 4.94 12.92 -15.79
CA ARG A 240 3.62 13.01 -15.12
C ARG A 240 2.65 13.96 -15.85
N GLY A 241 3.15 15.10 -16.33
CA GLY A 241 2.34 16.05 -17.11
C GLY A 241 1.84 15.47 -18.42
N ARG A 242 2.73 14.79 -19.17
CA ARG A 242 2.37 14.10 -20.42
C ARG A 242 1.40 12.95 -20.19
N HIS A 243 1.62 12.15 -19.15
CA HIS A 243 0.71 11.07 -18.76
C HIS A 243 -0.70 11.60 -18.46
N LYS A 244 -0.80 12.70 -17.69
CA LYS A 244 -2.08 13.36 -17.42
C LYS A 244 -2.78 13.78 -18.72
N GLN A 245 -2.04 14.37 -19.67
CA GLN A 245 -2.58 14.74 -20.97
C GLN A 245 -3.08 13.51 -21.76
N ALA A 246 -2.30 12.43 -21.81
CA ALA A 246 -2.68 11.20 -22.48
C ALA A 246 -3.98 10.59 -21.91
N LEU A 247 -4.12 10.59 -20.58
CA LEU A 247 -5.35 10.13 -19.91
C LEU A 247 -6.57 11.01 -20.21
N MET A 248 -6.40 12.33 -20.28
CA MET A 248 -7.50 13.24 -20.66
C MET A 248 -7.96 12.94 -22.09
N LEU A 249 -7.02 12.85 -23.05
CA LEU A 249 -7.33 12.51 -24.44
C LEU A 249 -8.04 11.16 -24.57
N TYR A 250 -7.61 10.16 -23.79
CA TYR A 250 -8.25 8.84 -23.75
C TYR A 250 -9.69 8.91 -23.23
N ARG A 251 -9.94 9.65 -22.15
CA ARG A 251 -11.28 9.81 -21.57
C ARG A 251 -12.21 10.63 -22.46
N ASP A 252 -11.66 11.60 -23.18
CA ASP A 252 -12.36 12.40 -24.19
C ASP A 252 -12.53 11.65 -25.53
N ARG A 253 -12.13 10.37 -25.60
CA ARG A 253 -12.25 9.50 -26.79
C ARG A 253 -11.49 10.01 -28.01
N GLN A 254 -10.48 10.85 -27.80
CA GLN A 254 -9.58 11.32 -28.85
C GLN A 254 -8.51 10.26 -29.13
N TRP A 255 -8.93 9.12 -29.67
CA TRP A 255 -8.11 7.90 -29.79
C TRP A 255 -6.77 8.13 -30.48
N ASP A 256 -6.74 8.84 -31.61
CA ASP A 256 -5.50 9.09 -32.35
C ASP A 256 -4.53 9.99 -31.58
N ALA A 257 -5.06 10.98 -30.84
CA ALA A 257 -4.24 11.85 -30.01
C ALA A 257 -3.71 11.10 -28.77
N ALA A 258 -4.58 10.33 -28.11
CA ALA A 258 -4.21 9.50 -26.95
C ALA A 258 -3.16 8.44 -27.32
N GLU A 259 -3.35 7.75 -28.45
CA GLU A 259 -2.42 6.72 -28.93
C GLU A 259 -1.03 7.31 -29.20
N ARG A 260 -0.94 8.48 -29.85
CA ARG A 260 0.35 9.14 -30.08
C ARG A 260 1.07 9.49 -28.78
N GLU A 261 0.36 10.00 -27.78
CA GLU A 261 0.96 10.31 -26.48
C GLU A 261 1.38 9.04 -25.73
N PHE A 262 0.52 8.03 -25.64
CA PHE A 262 0.85 6.77 -24.97
C PHE A 262 1.97 6.00 -25.68
N PHE A 263 2.03 6.04 -27.01
CA PHE A 263 3.12 5.46 -27.77
C PHE A 263 4.43 6.17 -27.43
N THR A 264 4.45 7.51 -27.42
CA THR A 264 5.66 8.26 -27.05
C THR A 264 6.09 7.97 -25.61
N LEU A 265 5.14 7.89 -24.68
CA LEU A 265 5.40 7.50 -23.29
C LEU A 265 5.97 6.08 -23.18
N SER A 266 5.43 5.13 -23.96
CA SER A 266 5.95 3.75 -23.98
C SER A 266 7.37 3.64 -24.55
N GLN A 267 7.76 4.53 -25.47
CA GLN A 267 9.13 4.56 -25.98
C GLN A 267 10.09 5.20 -24.96
N ALA A 268 9.62 6.16 -24.17
CA ALA A 268 10.43 6.80 -23.12
C ALA A 268 10.63 5.89 -21.89
N GLU A 269 9.65 5.04 -21.57
CA GLU A 269 9.70 4.15 -20.40
C GLU A 269 9.20 2.72 -20.77
N PRO A 270 10.00 1.94 -21.54
CA PRO A 270 9.54 0.67 -22.12
C PRO A 270 9.16 -0.41 -21.11
N SER A 271 9.70 -0.34 -19.89
CA SER A 271 9.38 -1.27 -18.79
C SER A 271 8.03 -0.99 -18.13
N ARG A 272 7.43 0.19 -18.36
CA ARG A 272 6.18 0.60 -17.72
C ARG A 272 4.97 0.01 -18.46
N VAL A 273 4.47 -1.11 -17.92
CA VAL A 273 3.35 -1.89 -18.45
C VAL A 273 2.08 -1.03 -18.68
N LEU A 274 1.88 0.00 -17.86
CA LEU A 274 0.72 0.90 -17.92
C LEU A 274 0.43 1.44 -19.33
N TYR A 275 1.44 1.85 -20.08
CA TYR A 275 1.22 2.46 -21.40
C TYR A 275 0.79 1.43 -22.45
N ARG A 276 1.30 0.19 -22.36
CA ARG A 276 0.82 -0.92 -23.19
C ARG A 276 -0.65 -1.20 -22.92
N ILE A 277 -1.07 -1.21 -21.65
CA ILE A 277 -2.48 -1.39 -21.27
C ILE A 277 -3.37 -0.36 -21.98
N TYR A 278 -2.99 0.92 -21.96
CA TYR A 278 -3.80 1.95 -22.61
C TYR A 278 -3.79 1.84 -24.14
N LEU A 279 -2.66 1.50 -24.76
CA LEU A 279 -2.60 1.26 -26.21
C LEU A 279 -3.53 0.09 -26.62
N ASP A 280 -3.51 -1.01 -25.88
CA ASP A 280 -4.36 -2.18 -26.14
C ASP A 280 -5.85 -1.83 -25.96
N ARG A 281 -6.18 -1.02 -24.95
CA ARG A 281 -7.55 -0.53 -24.72
C ARG A 281 -8.02 0.42 -25.82
N ILE A 282 -7.16 1.30 -26.33
CA ILE A 282 -7.48 2.18 -27.46
C ILE A 282 -7.77 1.34 -28.71
N ALA A 283 -6.93 0.35 -29.00
CA ALA A 283 -7.15 -0.58 -30.11
C ALA A 283 -8.49 -1.33 -29.96
N HIS A 284 -8.82 -1.78 -28.74
CA HIS A 284 -10.11 -2.40 -28.44
C HIS A 284 -11.29 -1.45 -28.68
N PHE A 285 -11.25 -0.23 -28.14
CA PHE A 285 -12.34 0.75 -28.25
C PHE A 285 -12.55 1.31 -29.65
N ARG A 286 -11.53 1.27 -30.52
CA ARG A 286 -11.73 1.55 -31.95
C ARG A 286 -12.65 0.53 -32.63
N GLN A 287 -12.58 -0.74 -32.19
CA GLN A 287 -13.42 -1.82 -32.71
C GLN A 287 -14.75 -1.94 -31.95
N HIS A 288 -14.75 -1.58 -30.66
CA HIS A 288 -15.88 -1.70 -29.74
C HIS A 288 -16.08 -0.38 -28.99
N PRO A 289 -16.65 0.67 -29.62
CA PRO A 289 -16.78 1.98 -28.98
C PRO A 289 -17.49 1.88 -27.62
N PRO A 290 -17.00 2.58 -26.59
CA PRO A 290 -17.65 2.60 -25.29
C PRO A 290 -19.02 3.30 -25.39
N PRO A 291 -19.97 2.99 -24.49
CA PRO A 291 -21.29 3.62 -24.49
C PRO A 291 -21.19 5.15 -24.36
N GLU A 292 -22.23 5.86 -24.75
CA GLU A 292 -22.27 7.32 -24.64
C GLU A 292 -22.08 7.79 -23.18
N ALA A 293 -22.69 7.10 -22.23
CA ALA A 293 -22.54 7.34 -20.78
C ALA A 293 -21.29 6.70 -20.15
N TRP A 294 -20.21 6.48 -20.90
CA TRP A 294 -18.98 5.91 -20.37
C TRP A 294 -18.29 6.86 -19.37
N ASP A 295 -18.00 6.33 -18.19
CA ASP A 295 -17.44 7.03 -17.03
C ASP A 295 -15.90 7.00 -16.97
N GLY A 296 -15.27 6.49 -18.03
CA GLY A 296 -13.83 6.33 -18.13
C GLY A 296 -13.27 5.05 -17.51
N VAL A 297 -14.13 4.15 -16.99
CA VAL A 297 -13.70 2.86 -16.44
C VAL A 297 -13.58 1.82 -17.54
N PHE A 298 -12.46 1.10 -17.57
CA PHE A 298 -12.33 -0.07 -18.42
C PHE A 298 -12.78 -1.33 -17.67
N THR A 299 -13.89 -1.94 -18.09
CA THR A 299 -14.35 -3.23 -17.57
C THR A 299 -14.05 -4.30 -18.63
N PHE A 300 -13.06 -5.17 -18.39
CA PHE A 300 -12.97 -6.41 -19.15
C PHE A 300 -14.16 -7.28 -18.77
N SER A 301 -15.09 -7.49 -19.70
CA SER A 301 -16.06 -8.58 -19.61
C SER A 301 -15.37 -9.88 -20.01
N THR A 302 -14.40 -10.33 -19.22
CA THR A 302 -13.93 -11.71 -19.34
C THR A 302 -14.90 -12.60 -18.57
N LYS A 303 -15.55 -13.49 -19.31
CA LYS A 303 -16.32 -14.62 -18.78
C LYS A 303 -15.44 -15.52 -17.91
#